data_AF-A0A8H7QQY3-F1
#
_entry.id   AF-A0A8H7QQY3-F1
#
_cell.length_a   1.000
_cell.length_b   1.000
_cell.length_c   1.000
_cell.angle_alpha   90.00
_cell.angle_beta   90.00
_cell.angle_gamma   90.00
#
_symmetry.space_group_name_H-M   'P 1'
#
loop_
_entity.id
_entity.type
_entity.pdbx_description
1 polymer ?
#
loop_
_entity_poly.entity_id
_entity_poly.type
_entity_poly.pdbx_seq_one_letter_code
_entity_poly.pdbx_strand_id
1 'polypeptide(L)'
;MVEKEKSFSEIYQTFLSRQESQHHDAFTAACNVWLQFDTLRDQASRLAILYILYSQYSMVPIDRNPFLTFFLQLLEHPFSDIEDHFIYCILEDTVSRLEDLSPKEICEDAAKLPDIQKDPKYLELLQLKVARLIHDPYVQSIVILDEKITSILSSACTRTLTLKENEQLRMEQRLSDYPLSSMIPPEGLTDLIEINQFSALQIVPHLFQCESSPLYQQALLNTRVTINSLEVVHHVLVNHGVPVPADFIHYYISHSIQSCEQCSNKDRQVKQVARFIQSLLEKGLIQMKDYYIEIQSFCLSFIKLKAVANLFRLASQEAQQQQQQK
;
A
#
# COMPACT_ATOMS: atom_id res chain seq x y z
N MET A 1 -12.50 -38.67 43.11
CA MET A 1 -11.23 -38.42 42.39
C MET A 1 -11.34 -37.00 41.87
N VAL A 2 -10.60 -36.08 42.45
CA VAL A 2 -10.63 -34.66 42.06
C VAL A 2 -9.98 -34.58 40.68
N GLU A 3 -10.74 -34.19 39.65
CA GLU A 3 -10.16 -33.88 38.34
C GLU A 3 -9.11 -32.81 38.57
N LYS A 4 -7.85 -33.15 38.31
CA LYS A 4 -6.75 -32.20 38.41
C LYS A 4 -7.03 -31.10 37.40
N GLU A 5 -7.19 -29.88 37.89
CA GLU A 5 -7.51 -28.75 37.02
C GLU A 5 -6.36 -28.48 36.07
N LYS A 6 -6.69 -28.21 34.80
CA LYS A 6 -5.69 -27.96 33.78
C LYS A 6 -5.17 -26.54 33.89
N SER A 7 -3.86 -26.36 33.76
CA SER A 7 -3.25 -25.03 33.68
C SER A 7 -3.54 -24.35 32.33
N PHE A 8 -3.33 -23.05 32.24
CA PHE A 8 -3.44 -22.30 30.99
C PHE A 8 -2.56 -22.89 29.88
N SER A 9 -1.33 -23.28 30.20
CA SER A 9 -0.42 -23.95 29.25
C SER A 9 -0.98 -25.30 28.78
N GLU A 10 -1.49 -26.13 29.69
CA GLU A 10 -2.09 -27.43 29.32
C GLU A 10 -3.36 -27.29 28.46
N ILE A 11 -4.16 -26.25 28.72
CA ILE A 11 -5.34 -25.91 27.93
C ILE A 11 -4.92 -25.48 26.52
N TYR A 12 -3.91 -24.62 26.39
CA TYR A 12 -3.41 -24.18 25.09
C TYR A 12 -2.76 -25.31 24.29
N GLN A 13 -2.00 -26.21 24.92
CA GLN A 13 -1.47 -27.42 24.26
C GLN A 13 -2.59 -28.36 23.78
N THR A 14 -3.66 -28.49 24.57
CA THR A 14 -4.86 -29.24 24.15
C THR A 14 -5.55 -28.57 22.94
N PHE A 15 -5.54 -27.25 22.87
CA PHE A 15 -6.06 -26.51 21.73
C PHE A 15 -5.20 -26.71 20.47
N LEU A 16 -3.87 -26.61 20.58
CA LEU A 16 -2.95 -26.81 19.46
C LEU A 16 -3.07 -28.22 18.85
N SER A 17 -3.13 -29.26 19.67
CA SER A 17 -3.33 -30.64 19.18
C SER A 17 -4.69 -30.84 18.47
N ARG A 18 -5.73 -30.13 18.90
CA ARG A 18 -7.04 -30.12 18.20
C ARG A 18 -6.97 -29.35 16.88
N GLN A 19 -6.27 -28.22 16.85
CA GLN A 19 -6.06 -27.46 15.63
C GLN A 19 -5.33 -28.30 14.57
N GLU A 20 -4.25 -28.98 14.96
CA GLU A 20 -3.47 -29.85 14.06
C GLU A 20 -4.31 -31.00 13.51
N SER A 21 -5.09 -31.67 14.37
CA SER A 21 -5.95 -32.79 13.95
C SER A 21 -7.12 -32.38 13.05
N GLN A 22 -7.59 -31.14 13.14
CA GLN A 22 -8.65 -30.59 12.29
C GLN A 22 -8.14 -29.87 11.04
N HIS A 23 -6.81 -29.76 10.88
CA HIS A 23 -6.16 -29.03 9.78
C HIS A 23 -6.66 -27.57 9.61
N HIS A 24 -7.08 -26.93 10.71
CA HIS A 24 -7.45 -25.52 10.70
C HIS A 24 -6.20 -24.63 10.74
N ASP A 25 -6.23 -23.51 10.00
CA ASP A 25 -5.24 -22.46 10.18
C ASP A 25 -5.42 -21.76 11.54
N ALA A 26 -4.38 -21.05 11.98
CA ALA A 26 -4.34 -20.40 13.29
C ALA A 26 -5.53 -19.46 13.53
N PHE A 27 -5.92 -18.72 12.48
CA PHE A 27 -7.01 -17.75 12.56
C PHE A 27 -8.38 -18.42 12.64
N THR A 28 -8.66 -19.43 11.81
CA THR A 28 -9.94 -20.15 11.85
C THR A 28 -10.11 -20.88 13.19
N ALA A 29 -9.05 -21.49 13.70
CA ALA A 29 -9.08 -22.15 15.00
C ALA A 29 -9.37 -21.16 16.15
N ALA A 30 -8.74 -19.97 16.12
CA ALA A 30 -9.00 -18.91 17.08
C ALA A 30 -10.44 -18.36 16.98
N CYS A 31 -10.95 -18.14 15.76
CA CYS A 31 -12.34 -17.71 15.54
C CYS A 31 -13.36 -18.72 16.07
N ASN A 32 -13.12 -20.02 15.90
CA ASN A 32 -14.02 -21.07 16.39
C ASN A 32 -14.15 -21.07 17.93
N VAL A 33 -13.06 -20.76 18.62
CA VAL A 33 -13.05 -20.63 20.08
C VAL A 33 -13.67 -19.30 20.50
N TRP A 34 -13.36 -18.21 19.78
CA TRP A 34 -13.97 -16.90 20.01
C TRP A 34 -15.50 -16.92 19.89
N LEU A 35 -16.05 -17.63 18.89
CA LEU A 35 -17.51 -17.80 18.73
C LEU A 35 -18.20 -18.48 19.93
N GLN A 36 -17.43 -19.20 20.76
CA GLN A 36 -17.96 -19.84 21.96
C GLN A 36 -17.97 -18.90 23.18
N PHE A 37 -17.26 -17.77 23.12
CA PHE A 37 -17.08 -16.86 24.25
C PHE A 37 -18.40 -16.36 24.84
N ASP A 38 -19.33 -15.88 24.00
CA ASP A 38 -20.63 -15.37 24.45
C ASP A 38 -21.60 -16.48 24.90
N THR A 39 -21.35 -17.73 24.49
CA THR A 39 -22.21 -18.87 24.86
C THR A 39 -21.88 -19.45 26.23
N LEU A 40 -20.70 -19.12 26.76
CA LEU A 40 -20.19 -19.65 28.03
C LEU A 40 -20.61 -18.77 29.19
N ARG A 41 -21.26 -19.38 30.19
CA ARG A 41 -21.63 -18.73 31.46
C ARG A 41 -20.56 -18.81 32.54
N ASP A 42 -19.51 -19.60 32.29
CA ASP A 42 -18.45 -19.89 33.25
C ASP A 42 -17.25 -18.97 33.03
N GLN A 43 -16.87 -18.25 34.09
CA GLN A 43 -15.78 -17.27 34.08
C GLN A 43 -14.42 -17.92 33.79
N ALA A 44 -14.16 -19.09 34.38
CA ALA A 44 -12.93 -19.84 34.14
C ALA A 44 -12.77 -20.25 32.67
N SER A 45 -13.88 -20.66 32.04
CA SER A 45 -13.91 -20.98 30.60
C SER A 45 -13.68 -19.74 29.73
N ARG A 46 -14.21 -18.57 30.10
CA ARG A 46 -13.97 -17.30 29.40
C ARG A 46 -12.50 -16.86 29.49
N LEU A 47 -11.90 -16.95 30.68
CA LEU A 47 -10.46 -16.68 30.88
C LEU A 47 -9.59 -17.61 30.03
N ALA A 48 -9.95 -18.90 29.95
CA ALA A 48 -9.24 -19.86 29.10
C ALA A 48 -9.30 -19.46 27.61
N ILE A 49 -10.45 -18.96 27.13
CA ILE A 49 -10.58 -18.45 25.75
C ILE A 49 -9.71 -17.22 25.55
N LEU A 50 -9.76 -16.24 26.46
CA LEU A 50 -8.93 -15.02 26.36
C LEU A 50 -7.44 -15.38 26.30
N TYR A 51 -7.01 -16.34 27.11
CA TYR A 51 -5.64 -16.84 27.10
C TYR A 51 -5.27 -17.52 25.78
N ILE A 52 -6.15 -18.35 25.19
CA ILE A 52 -5.91 -19.00 23.89
C ILE A 52 -5.78 -17.93 22.79
N LEU A 53 -6.69 -16.95 22.76
CA LEU A 53 -6.68 -15.88 21.76
C LEU A 53 -5.43 -15.01 21.85
N TYR A 54 -4.93 -14.74 23.06
CA TYR A 54 -3.65 -14.06 23.26
C TYR A 54 -2.48 -14.96 22.83
N SER A 55 -2.40 -16.18 23.36
CA SER A 55 -1.23 -17.07 23.18
C SER A 55 -0.98 -17.42 21.72
N GLN A 56 -2.05 -17.58 20.92
CA GLN A 56 -1.97 -17.83 19.49
C GLN A 56 -1.24 -16.72 18.72
N TYR A 57 -1.25 -15.49 19.24
CA TYR A 57 -0.66 -14.29 18.62
C TYR A 57 0.40 -13.62 19.50
N SER A 58 0.90 -14.31 20.53
CA SER A 58 1.94 -13.82 21.46
C SER A 58 3.24 -13.40 20.76
N MET A 59 3.55 -13.97 19.60
CA MET A 59 4.73 -13.62 18.79
C MET A 59 4.55 -12.32 17.99
N VAL A 60 3.35 -11.77 17.97
CA VAL A 60 2.98 -10.56 17.22
C VAL A 60 2.75 -9.42 18.22
N PRO A 61 3.23 -8.19 17.95
CA PRO A 61 2.93 -7.03 18.78
C PRO A 61 1.42 -6.89 19.03
N ILE A 62 1.02 -6.48 20.24
CA ILE A 62 -0.39 -6.42 20.67
C ILE A 62 -1.25 -5.55 19.73
N ASP A 63 -0.67 -4.51 19.14
CA ASP A 63 -1.32 -3.61 18.17
C ASP A 63 -1.61 -4.25 16.81
N ARG A 64 -1.06 -5.43 16.54
CA ARG A 64 -1.30 -6.24 15.34
C ARG A 64 -2.06 -7.53 15.65
N ASN A 65 -2.55 -7.69 16.89
CA ASN A 65 -3.37 -8.82 17.26
C ASN A 65 -4.77 -8.69 16.62
N PRO A 66 -5.26 -9.68 15.85
CA PRO A 66 -6.56 -9.61 15.18
C PRO A 66 -7.75 -9.51 16.15
N PHE A 67 -7.56 -9.90 17.41
CA PHE A 67 -8.58 -9.85 18.46
C PHE A 67 -8.45 -8.63 19.38
N LEU A 68 -7.55 -7.67 19.06
CA LEU A 68 -7.39 -6.46 19.88
C LEU A 68 -8.69 -5.67 20.02
N THR A 69 -9.43 -5.51 18.93
CA THR A 69 -10.78 -4.93 18.92
C THR A 69 -11.68 -5.55 19.98
N PHE A 70 -11.70 -6.87 20.02
CA PHE A 70 -12.55 -7.62 20.93
C PHE A 70 -12.12 -7.39 22.38
N PHE A 71 -10.81 -7.41 22.68
CA PHE A 71 -10.32 -7.11 24.03
C PHE A 71 -10.69 -5.70 24.49
N LEU A 72 -10.60 -4.69 23.61
CA LEU A 72 -10.99 -3.32 23.96
C LEU A 72 -12.49 -3.17 24.14
N GLN A 73 -13.30 -3.84 23.31
CA GLN A 73 -14.76 -3.83 23.46
C GLN A 73 -15.21 -4.46 24.78
N LEU A 74 -14.51 -5.52 25.25
CA LEU A 74 -14.77 -6.10 26.55
C LEU A 74 -14.48 -5.12 27.71
N LEU A 75 -13.51 -4.21 27.57
CA LEU A 75 -13.23 -3.18 28.57
C LEU A 75 -14.28 -2.05 28.56
N GLU A 76 -14.93 -1.79 27.42
CA GLU A 76 -16.04 -0.82 27.34
C GLU A 76 -17.32 -1.36 28.00
N HIS A 77 -17.48 -2.69 28.00
CA HIS A 77 -18.62 -3.40 28.57
C HIS A 77 -18.15 -4.51 29.53
N PRO A 78 -17.69 -4.12 30.74
CA PRO A 78 -17.06 -5.04 31.67
C PRO A 78 -18.04 -6.10 32.17
N PHE A 79 -17.60 -7.35 32.15
CA PHE A 79 -18.37 -8.50 32.62
C PHE A 79 -18.06 -8.84 34.09
N SER A 80 -16.80 -8.69 34.51
CA SER A 80 -16.32 -8.88 35.88
C SER A 80 -14.95 -8.22 36.07
N ASP A 81 -14.69 -7.68 37.27
CA ASP A 81 -13.41 -7.09 37.68
C ASP A 81 -12.19 -7.99 37.39
N ILE A 82 -12.35 -9.32 37.50
CA ILE A 82 -11.26 -10.30 37.25
C ILE A 82 -10.93 -10.38 35.76
N GLU A 83 -11.95 -10.30 34.89
CA GLU A 83 -11.78 -10.41 33.45
C GLU A 83 -11.23 -9.12 32.86
N ASP A 84 -11.68 -7.98 33.36
CA ASP A 84 -11.10 -6.68 33.00
C ASP A 84 -9.62 -6.63 33.39
N HIS A 85 -9.29 -7.09 34.59
CA HIS A 85 -7.90 -7.18 35.05
C HIS A 85 -7.08 -8.13 34.18
N PHE A 86 -7.65 -9.28 33.80
CA PHE A 86 -7.01 -10.22 32.88
C PHE A 86 -6.78 -9.62 31.49
N ILE A 87 -7.72 -8.83 30.98
CA ILE A 87 -7.57 -8.10 29.72
C ILE A 87 -6.45 -7.05 29.84
N TYR A 88 -6.35 -6.32 30.95
CA TYR A 88 -5.20 -5.43 31.16
C TYR A 88 -3.88 -6.21 31.19
N CYS A 89 -3.85 -7.41 31.79
CA CYS A 89 -2.66 -8.27 31.70
C CYS A 89 -2.32 -8.63 30.25
N ILE A 90 -3.32 -8.88 29.38
CA ILE A 90 -3.14 -9.12 27.94
C ILE A 90 -2.54 -7.89 27.25
N LEU A 91 -3.09 -6.70 27.53
CA LEU A 91 -2.66 -5.45 26.90
C LEU A 91 -1.23 -5.04 27.33
N GLU A 92 -0.84 -5.33 28.56
CA GLU A 92 0.49 -5.05 29.13
C GLU A 92 1.48 -6.23 28.97
N ASP A 93 1.14 -7.26 28.18
CA ASP A 93 1.99 -8.43 27.89
C ASP A 93 2.49 -9.18 29.15
N THR A 94 1.70 -9.17 30.22
CA THR A 94 2.08 -9.76 31.52
C THR A 94 1.48 -11.16 31.71
N VAL A 95 0.68 -11.63 30.75
CA VAL A 95 -0.01 -12.94 30.78
C VAL A 95 0.94 -14.13 30.77
N SER A 96 2.16 -13.98 30.25
CA SER A 96 3.19 -15.04 30.26
C SER A 96 3.59 -15.48 31.68
N ARG A 97 3.20 -14.73 32.73
CA ARG A 97 3.40 -15.11 34.13
C ARG A 97 2.30 -16.03 34.68
N LEU A 98 1.25 -16.28 33.90
CA LEU A 98 0.05 -17.02 34.28
C LEU A 98 0.00 -18.44 33.70
N GLU A 99 1.03 -18.89 32.96
CA GLU A 99 1.04 -20.16 32.22
C GLU A 99 0.81 -21.40 33.11
N ASP A 100 1.32 -21.36 34.34
CA ASP A 100 1.26 -22.47 35.30
C ASP A 100 -0.02 -22.50 36.15
N LEU A 101 -0.84 -21.45 36.10
CA LEU A 101 -2.05 -21.33 36.92
C LEU A 101 -3.28 -21.93 36.22
N SER A 102 -4.26 -22.36 37.01
CA SER A 102 -5.56 -22.78 36.50
C SER A 102 -6.51 -21.57 36.34
N PRO A 103 -7.38 -21.54 35.32
CA PRO A 103 -8.38 -20.47 35.18
C PRO A 103 -9.33 -20.36 36.39
N LYS A 104 -9.61 -21.49 37.07
CA LYS A 104 -10.46 -21.51 38.27
C LYS A 104 -9.72 -21.01 39.51
N GLU A 105 -8.42 -21.29 39.62
CA GLU A 105 -7.59 -20.74 40.70
C GLU A 105 -7.52 -19.21 40.67
N ILE A 106 -7.57 -18.61 39.47
CA ILE A 106 -7.67 -17.15 39.30
C ILE A 106 -9.06 -16.62 39.67
N CYS A 107 -10.12 -17.38 39.35
CA CYS A 107 -11.48 -17.00 39.75
C CYS A 107 -11.68 -17.06 41.28
N GLU A 108 -10.99 -17.98 41.97
CA GLU A 108 -11.06 -18.14 43.43
C GLU A 108 -10.16 -17.16 44.19
N ASP A 109 -9.00 -16.81 43.62
CA ASP A 109 -8.02 -15.92 44.25
C ASP A 109 -7.49 -14.87 43.25
N ALA A 110 -8.20 -13.75 43.18
CA ALA A 110 -7.84 -12.61 42.33
C ALA A 110 -6.49 -11.97 42.72
N ALA A 111 -5.93 -12.26 43.90
CA ALA A 111 -4.63 -11.73 44.32
C ALA A 111 -3.44 -12.41 43.60
N LYS A 112 -3.69 -13.51 42.87
CA LYS A 112 -2.69 -14.17 42.02
C LYS A 112 -2.47 -13.48 40.68
N LEU A 113 -3.31 -12.51 40.33
CA LEU A 113 -3.14 -11.74 39.11
C LEU A 113 -1.96 -10.75 39.24
N PRO A 114 -1.14 -10.59 38.20
CA PRO A 114 -0.04 -9.63 38.19
C PRO A 114 -0.52 -8.19 38.41
N ASP A 115 0.33 -7.37 39.01
CA ASP A 115 0.12 -5.92 39.10
C ASP A 115 0.08 -5.31 37.69
N ILE A 116 -0.93 -4.49 37.43
CA ILE A 116 -1.15 -3.78 36.17
C ILE A 116 -1.00 -2.27 36.37
N GLN A 117 -0.42 -1.59 35.38
CA GLN A 117 -0.15 -0.15 35.44
C GLN A 117 -1.38 0.69 35.07
N LYS A 118 -2.30 0.14 34.26
CA LYS A 118 -3.53 0.80 33.77
C LYS A 118 -3.26 2.18 33.19
N ASP A 119 -2.22 2.35 32.37
CA ASP A 119 -1.89 3.65 31.78
C ASP A 119 -2.99 4.09 30.79
N PRO A 120 -3.75 5.17 31.09
CA PRO A 120 -4.84 5.62 30.23
C PRO A 120 -4.35 6.12 28.87
N LYS A 121 -3.10 6.62 28.78
CA LYS A 121 -2.54 7.11 27.50
C LYS A 121 -2.21 5.97 26.56
N TYR A 122 -1.74 4.85 27.11
CA TYR A 122 -1.46 3.64 26.34
C TYR A 122 -2.75 3.01 25.81
N LEU A 123 -3.80 2.99 26.63
CA LEU A 123 -5.13 2.53 26.22
C LEU A 123 -5.73 3.41 25.11
N GLU A 124 -5.63 4.73 25.23
CA GLU A 124 -6.09 5.69 24.21
C GLU A 124 -5.34 5.49 22.87
N LEU A 125 -4.04 5.23 22.92
CA LEU A 125 -3.23 4.91 21.75
C LEU A 125 -3.68 3.60 21.07
N LEU A 126 -3.97 2.56 21.85
CA LEU A 126 -4.48 1.29 21.32
C LEU A 126 -5.90 1.44 20.76
N GLN A 127 -6.79 2.18 21.43
CA GLN A 127 -8.13 2.51 20.94
C GLN A 127 -8.07 3.31 19.63
N LEU A 128 -7.15 4.28 19.50
CA LEU A 128 -6.94 5.01 18.25
C LEU A 128 -6.48 4.09 17.12
N LYS A 129 -5.66 3.08 17.42
CA LYS A 129 -5.23 2.07 16.45
C LYS A 129 -6.36 1.11 16.05
N VAL A 130 -7.26 0.79 16.97
CA VAL A 130 -8.42 -0.09 16.75
C VAL A 130 -9.60 0.60 16.06
N ALA A 131 -9.89 1.87 16.38
CA ALA A 131 -10.91 2.64 15.70
C ALA A 131 -10.64 2.75 14.19
N ARG A 132 -9.37 2.67 13.79
CA ARG A 132 -8.91 2.58 12.40
C ARG A 132 -9.16 1.20 11.75
N LEU A 133 -9.42 0.15 12.54
CA LEU A 133 -9.69 -1.21 12.05
C LEU A 133 -11.18 -1.49 11.83
N ILE A 134 -12.10 -0.85 12.58
CA ILE A 134 -13.53 -1.26 12.64
C ILE A 134 -14.47 -0.30 11.90
N HIS A 135 -14.14 0.99 11.78
CA HIS A 135 -15.09 2.00 11.29
C HIS A 135 -14.83 2.57 9.90
N ASP A 136 -14.05 1.89 9.07
CA ASP A 136 -13.77 2.41 7.74
C ASP A 136 -14.33 1.51 6.63
N PRO A 137 -15.33 1.95 5.83
CA PRO A 137 -15.68 1.28 4.57
C PRO A 137 -14.52 1.29 3.54
N TYR A 138 -13.37 1.88 3.88
CA TYR A 138 -12.11 1.84 3.15
C TYR A 138 -11.10 0.81 3.72
N VAL A 139 -11.53 -0.38 4.18
CA VAL A 139 -10.64 -1.54 4.48
C VAL A 139 -10.00 -2.13 3.20
N GLN A 140 -9.43 -1.27 2.37
CA GLN A 140 -8.54 -1.61 1.27
C GLN A 140 -7.10 -1.15 1.56
N SER A 141 -6.86 -0.50 2.71
CA SER A 141 -5.57 0.14 3.03
C SER A 141 -5.08 -0.11 4.46
N ILE A 142 -5.23 -1.33 5.00
CA ILE A 142 -4.40 -1.74 6.15
C ILE A 142 -3.12 -2.34 5.58
N VAL A 143 -2.18 -1.44 5.29
CA VAL A 143 -0.79 -1.82 5.12
C VAL A 143 0.01 -1.21 6.23
N ILE A 144 0.78 -2.07 6.86
CA ILE A 144 1.81 -1.69 7.80
C ILE A 144 2.83 -0.92 6.96
N LEU A 145 2.65 0.39 6.88
CA LEU A 145 3.57 1.28 6.18
C LEU A 145 4.78 1.44 7.06
N ASP A 146 5.96 1.09 6.54
CA ASP A 146 7.21 1.35 7.23
C ASP A 146 7.36 2.88 7.35
N GLU A 147 7.47 3.39 8.58
CA GLU A 147 7.71 4.82 8.85
C GLU A 147 8.95 5.32 8.11
N LYS A 148 9.93 4.43 7.86
CA LYS A 148 11.11 4.75 7.06
C LYS A 148 10.76 4.99 5.59
N ILE A 149 9.91 4.16 4.99
CA ILE A 149 9.47 4.35 3.60
C ILE A 149 8.67 5.65 3.47
N THR A 150 7.81 5.92 4.45
CA THR A 150 7.04 7.18 4.57
C THR A 150 7.97 8.40 4.62
N SER A 151 9.04 8.35 5.42
CA SER A 151 10.06 9.41 5.48
C SER A 151 10.90 9.52 4.21
N ILE A 152 11.17 8.41 3.52
CA ILE A 152 11.90 8.41 2.25
C ILE A 152 11.03 9.06 1.17
N LEU A 153 9.73 8.76 1.10
CA LEU A 153 8.79 9.33 0.13
C LEU A 153 8.66 10.86 0.30
N SER A 154 8.56 11.36 1.52
CA SER A 154 8.55 12.81 1.75
C SER A 154 9.91 13.47 1.40
N SER A 155 11.01 12.78 1.70
CA SER A 155 12.35 13.22 1.32
C SER A 155 12.58 13.21 -0.19
N ALA A 156 11.90 12.32 -0.93
CA ALA A 156 12.06 12.16 -2.37
C ALA A 156 11.63 13.41 -3.16
N CYS A 157 10.72 14.22 -2.61
CA CYS A 157 10.28 15.47 -3.23
C CYS A 157 11.23 16.64 -2.96
N THR A 158 12.12 16.53 -1.96
CA THR A 158 12.95 17.66 -1.49
C THR A 158 14.44 17.46 -1.75
N ARG A 159 14.92 16.22 -1.82
CA ARG A 159 16.34 15.90 -2.03
C ARG A 159 16.54 14.67 -2.89
N THR A 160 17.73 14.54 -3.47
CA THR A 160 18.14 13.29 -4.13
C THR A 160 18.23 12.16 -3.11
N LEU A 161 17.60 11.03 -3.43
CA LEU A 161 17.63 9.83 -2.63
C LEU A 161 18.97 9.09 -2.81
N THR A 162 19.48 8.53 -1.72
CA THR A 162 20.70 7.71 -1.75
C THR A 162 20.43 6.36 -2.44
N LEU A 163 21.49 5.67 -2.85
CA LEU A 163 21.38 4.35 -3.50
C LEU A 163 20.62 3.35 -2.60
N LYS A 164 20.92 3.35 -1.30
CA LYS A 164 20.27 2.47 -0.32
C LYS A 164 18.78 2.78 -0.16
N GLU A 165 18.39 4.04 -0.16
CA GLU A 165 16.98 4.45 -0.07
C GLU A 165 16.20 4.08 -1.34
N ASN A 166 16.82 4.22 -2.52
CA ASN A 166 16.22 3.74 -3.77
C ASN A 166 16.08 2.21 -3.80
N GLU A 167 17.06 1.47 -3.26
CA GLU A 167 16.97 0.02 -3.11
C GLU A 167 15.85 -0.38 -2.14
N GLN A 168 15.69 0.33 -1.02
CA GLN A 168 14.61 0.09 -0.07
C GLN A 168 13.23 0.34 -0.69
N LEU A 169 13.04 1.43 -1.42
CA LEU A 169 11.80 1.68 -2.18
C LEU A 169 11.56 0.58 -3.22
N ARG A 170 12.61 0.10 -3.90
CA ARG A 170 12.48 -0.97 -4.91
C ARG A 170 12.16 -2.33 -4.31
N MET A 171 12.60 -2.61 -3.08
CA MET A 171 12.30 -3.87 -2.39
C MET A 171 10.91 -3.87 -1.76
N GLU A 172 10.29 -2.70 -1.60
CA GLU A 172 8.93 -2.57 -1.07
C GLU A 172 7.90 -3.00 -2.13
N GLN A 173 7.35 -4.20 -1.98
CA GLN A 173 6.38 -4.78 -2.93
C GLN A 173 4.97 -4.19 -2.80
N ARG A 174 4.70 -3.40 -1.75
CA ARG A 174 3.37 -2.86 -1.39
C ARG A 174 3.29 -1.34 -1.49
N LEU A 175 3.99 -0.74 -2.45
CA LEU A 175 3.96 0.71 -2.69
C LEU A 175 2.56 1.27 -2.99
N SER A 176 1.68 0.46 -3.60
CA SER A 176 0.27 0.79 -3.87
C SER A 176 -0.53 1.13 -2.63
N ASP A 177 -0.09 0.61 -1.48
CA ASP A 177 -0.88 0.61 -0.27
C ASP A 177 -0.52 1.78 0.67
N TYR A 178 0.52 2.54 0.31
CA TYR A 178 0.85 3.82 0.95
C TYR A 178 -0.14 4.90 0.49
N PRO A 179 -0.55 5.86 1.35
CA PRO A 179 -1.37 7.00 0.95
C PRO A 179 -0.51 8.00 0.18
N LEU A 180 -0.05 7.60 -1.01
CA LEU A 180 0.82 8.35 -1.90
C LEU A 180 0.20 9.72 -2.24
N SER A 181 -1.14 9.78 -2.30
CA SER A 181 -1.93 11.01 -2.51
C SER A 181 -1.75 12.06 -1.40
N SER A 182 -1.50 11.62 -0.17
CA SER A 182 -1.29 12.51 0.98
C SER A 182 0.18 12.95 1.14
N MET A 183 1.11 12.16 0.60
CA MET A 183 2.55 12.32 0.80
C MET A 183 3.22 13.14 -0.30
N ILE A 184 2.71 13.06 -1.52
CA ILE A 184 3.28 13.74 -2.68
C ILE A 184 2.27 14.77 -3.16
N PRO A 185 2.44 16.06 -2.82
CA PRO A 185 1.59 17.09 -3.40
C PRO A 185 1.79 17.13 -4.92
N PRO A 186 0.74 17.44 -5.72
CA PRO A 186 0.85 17.52 -7.17
C PRO A 186 1.95 18.46 -7.65
N GLU A 187 2.23 19.52 -6.89
CA GLU A 187 3.32 20.48 -7.17
C GLU A 187 4.72 19.85 -7.01
N GLY A 188 4.89 18.95 -6.04
CA GLY A 188 6.15 18.25 -5.79
C GLY A 188 6.42 17.10 -6.77
N LEU A 189 5.44 16.74 -7.60
CA LEU A 189 5.60 15.71 -8.64
C LEU A 189 6.66 16.13 -9.67
N THR A 190 6.67 17.41 -10.07
CA THR A 190 7.67 17.93 -11.00
C THR A 190 9.07 17.79 -10.42
N ASP A 191 9.26 18.17 -9.16
CA ASP A 191 10.54 18.07 -8.46
C ASP A 191 10.98 16.60 -8.30
N LEU A 192 10.05 15.70 -8.00
CA LEU A 192 10.32 14.26 -7.92
C LEU A 192 10.84 13.70 -9.24
N ILE A 193 10.25 14.08 -10.37
CA ILE A 193 10.64 13.61 -11.71
C ILE A 193 12.02 14.16 -12.09
N GLU A 194 12.33 15.41 -11.76
CA GLU A 194 13.61 16.02 -12.08
C GLU A 194 14.74 15.50 -11.19
N ILE A 195 14.50 15.34 -9.88
CA ILE A 195 15.52 14.99 -8.90
C ILE A 195 15.71 13.47 -8.77
N ASN A 196 14.64 12.68 -8.80
CA ASN A 196 14.64 11.25 -8.46
C ASN A 196 13.88 10.40 -9.49
N GLN A 197 14.36 10.39 -10.73
CA GLN A 197 13.72 9.67 -11.85
C GLN A 197 13.42 8.18 -11.55
N PHE A 198 14.33 7.44 -10.93
CA PHE A 198 14.14 6.00 -10.66
C PHE A 198 13.01 5.72 -9.66
N SER A 199 12.83 6.62 -8.70
CA SER A 199 11.71 6.54 -7.76
C SER A 199 10.42 6.98 -8.43
N ALA A 200 10.46 8.03 -9.25
CA ALA A 200 9.30 8.49 -10.03
C ALA A 200 8.74 7.39 -10.95
N LEU A 201 9.60 6.59 -11.60
CA LEU A 201 9.18 5.47 -12.46
C LEU A 201 8.33 4.44 -11.72
N GLN A 202 8.59 4.24 -10.43
CA GLN A 202 7.84 3.30 -9.60
C GLN A 202 6.61 3.94 -8.98
N ILE A 203 6.69 5.19 -8.52
CA ILE A 203 5.63 5.84 -7.75
C ILE A 203 4.51 6.38 -8.66
N VAL A 204 4.86 6.98 -9.80
CA VAL A 204 3.88 7.65 -10.69
C VAL A 204 2.81 6.69 -11.23
N PRO A 205 3.11 5.45 -11.65
CA PRO A 205 2.07 4.51 -12.05
C PRO A 205 1.04 4.21 -10.96
N HIS A 206 1.46 4.17 -9.70
CA HIS A 206 0.57 3.95 -8.56
C HIS A 206 -0.27 5.20 -8.25
N LEU A 207 0.30 6.40 -8.38
CA LEU A 207 -0.43 7.67 -8.24
C LEU A 207 -1.58 7.81 -9.26
N PHE A 208 -1.40 7.29 -10.48
CA PHE A 208 -2.43 7.33 -11.52
C PHE A 208 -3.60 6.36 -11.25
N GLN A 209 -3.42 5.37 -10.37
CA GLN A 209 -4.47 4.44 -9.95
C GLN A 209 -5.27 4.96 -8.74
N CYS A 210 -4.77 5.99 -8.04
CA CYS A 210 -5.48 6.61 -6.92
C CYS A 210 -6.71 7.43 -7.40
N GLU A 211 -7.67 7.64 -6.49
CA GLU A 211 -8.88 8.45 -6.73
C GLU A 211 -8.56 9.89 -7.18
N SER A 212 -7.38 10.42 -6.82
CA SER A 212 -6.88 11.74 -7.21
C SER A 212 -6.11 11.77 -8.56
N SER A 213 -6.20 10.72 -9.38
CA SER A 213 -5.57 10.60 -10.71
C SER A 213 -5.63 11.88 -11.58
N PRO A 214 -6.76 12.60 -11.74
CA PRO A 214 -6.82 13.76 -12.63
C PRO A 214 -5.95 14.94 -12.18
N LEU A 215 -5.74 15.13 -10.87
CA LEU A 215 -4.89 16.21 -10.35
C LEU A 215 -3.41 15.96 -10.68
N TYR A 216 -2.98 14.70 -10.57
CA TYR A 216 -1.61 14.30 -10.94
C TYR A 216 -1.39 14.31 -12.44
N GLN A 217 -2.39 13.95 -13.25
CA GLN A 217 -2.35 14.09 -14.70
C GLN A 217 -2.17 15.56 -15.11
N GLN A 218 -2.94 16.46 -14.50
CA GLN A 218 -2.82 17.90 -14.78
C GLN A 218 -1.45 18.46 -14.35
N ALA A 219 -0.93 18.05 -13.19
CA ALA A 219 0.41 18.43 -12.74
C ALA A 219 1.51 17.94 -13.71
N LEU A 220 1.36 16.72 -14.26
CA LEU A 220 2.29 16.18 -15.24
C LEU A 220 2.23 16.91 -16.59
N LEU A 221 1.05 17.37 -17.01
CA LEU A 221 0.89 18.22 -18.20
C LEU A 221 1.50 19.62 -18.03
N ASN A 222 1.52 20.14 -16.80
CA ASN A 222 2.15 21.42 -16.47
C ASN A 222 3.67 21.30 -16.26
N THR A 223 4.19 20.08 -16.18
CA THR A 223 5.62 19.82 -16.00
C THR A 223 6.38 20.06 -17.31
N ARG A 224 7.60 20.60 -17.22
CA ARG A 224 8.45 20.79 -18.40
C ARG A 224 8.80 19.45 -19.05
N VAL A 225 8.78 19.43 -20.38
CA VAL A 225 9.10 18.24 -21.17
C VAL A 225 10.61 17.99 -21.11
N THR A 226 11.02 17.11 -20.20
CA THR A 226 12.40 16.69 -20.00
C THR A 226 12.57 15.21 -20.38
N ILE A 227 13.81 14.73 -20.41
CA ILE A 227 14.12 13.31 -20.65
C ILE A 227 13.40 12.44 -19.60
N ASN A 228 13.50 12.87 -18.34
CA ASN A 228 12.95 12.16 -17.20
C ASN A 228 11.42 12.13 -17.28
N SER A 229 10.76 13.24 -17.64
CA SER A 229 9.30 13.27 -17.77
C SER A 229 8.80 12.38 -18.91
N LEU A 230 9.48 12.38 -20.06
CA LEU A 230 9.16 11.50 -21.19
C LEU A 230 9.34 10.02 -20.83
N GLU A 231 10.41 9.67 -20.12
CA GLU A 231 10.65 8.28 -19.70
C GLU A 231 9.64 7.82 -18.64
N VAL A 232 9.27 8.68 -17.69
CA VAL A 232 8.24 8.37 -16.70
C VAL A 232 6.88 8.16 -17.36
N VAL A 233 6.47 9.06 -18.26
CA VAL A 233 5.20 8.90 -19.01
C VAL A 233 5.23 7.67 -19.89
N HIS A 234 6.35 7.40 -20.58
CA HIS A 234 6.51 6.21 -21.40
C HIS A 234 6.38 4.93 -20.57
N HIS A 235 7.01 4.88 -19.40
CA HIS A 235 6.91 3.76 -18.46
C HIS A 235 5.48 3.54 -17.96
N VAL A 236 4.79 4.62 -17.59
CA VAL A 236 3.38 4.58 -17.15
C VAL A 236 2.49 4.03 -18.27
N LEU A 237 2.70 4.45 -19.52
CA LEU A 237 1.88 4.04 -20.66
C LEU A 237 2.19 2.61 -21.15
N VAL A 238 3.45 2.16 -21.10
CA VAL A 238 3.88 0.88 -21.68
C VAL A 238 3.95 -0.26 -20.68
N ASN A 239 4.46 -0.01 -19.47
CA ASN A 239 4.75 -1.08 -18.50
C ASN A 239 3.63 -1.31 -17.48
N HIS A 240 2.82 -0.29 -17.21
CA HIS A 240 1.69 -0.43 -16.30
C HIS A 240 0.41 -0.33 -17.10
N GLY A 241 -0.43 -1.37 -17.05
CA GLY A 241 -1.73 -1.43 -17.74
C GLY A 241 -2.78 -0.49 -17.12
N VAL A 242 -2.38 0.70 -16.67
CA VAL A 242 -3.28 1.72 -16.16
C VAL A 242 -4.08 2.26 -17.35
N PRO A 243 -5.42 2.26 -17.30
CA PRO A 243 -6.24 2.87 -18.34
C PRO A 243 -6.09 4.40 -18.27
N VAL A 244 -5.05 4.90 -18.91
CA VAL A 244 -4.84 6.35 -19.07
C VAL A 244 -5.83 6.86 -20.11
N PRO A 245 -6.59 7.93 -19.83
CA PRO A 245 -7.52 8.51 -20.80
C PRO A 245 -6.80 8.92 -22.09
N ALA A 246 -7.41 8.64 -23.24
CA ALA A 246 -6.86 9.04 -24.54
C ALA A 246 -6.60 10.55 -24.60
N ASP A 247 -7.48 11.36 -24.00
CA ASP A 247 -7.35 12.82 -23.93
C ASP A 247 -6.02 13.25 -23.30
N PHE A 248 -5.58 12.59 -22.23
CA PHE A 248 -4.29 12.89 -21.60
C PHE A 248 -3.12 12.65 -22.57
N ILE A 249 -3.17 11.54 -23.32
CA ILE A 249 -2.13 11.20 -24.30
C ILE A 249 -2.10 12.25 -25.42
N HIS A 250 -3.27 12.64 -25.93
CA HIS A 250 -3.39 13.71 -26.93
C HIS A 250 -2.76 15.01 -26.42
N TYR A 251 -3.19 15.51 -25.26
CA TYR A 251 -2.67 16.75 -24.70
C TYR A 251 -1.16 16.69 -24.42
N TYR A 252 -0.65 15.57 -23.91
CA TYR A 252 0.77 15.41 -23.61
C TYR A 252 1.63 15.39 -24.89
N ILE A 253 1.14 14.81 -25.99
CA ILE A 253 1.83 14.83 -27.28
C ILE A 253 1.84 16.23 -27.87
N SER A 254 0.70 16.92 -27.90
CA SER A 254 0.64 18.29 -28.41
C SER A 254 1.53 19.22 -27.57
N HIS A 255 1.54 19.07 -26.23
CA HIS A 255 2.44 19.80 -25.35
C HIS A 255 3.92 19.47 -25.59
N SER A 256 4.26 18.20 -25.83
CA SER A 256 5.62 17.75 -26.15
C SER A 256 6.14 18.33 -27.47
N ILE A 257 5.28 18.38 -28.50
CA ILE A 257 5.59 18.98 -29.80
C ILE A 257 5.78 20.49 -29.65
N GLN A 258 4.86 21.18 -28.97
CA GLN A 258 4.94 22.62 -28.74
C GLN A 258 6.18 23.02 -27.94
N SER A 259 6.56 22.22 -26.93
CA SER A 259 7.78 22.44 -26.15
C SER A 259 9.04 22.33 -27.01
N CYS A 260 9.06 21.46 -28.02
CA CYS A 260 10.19 21.35 -28.96
C CYS A 260 10.36 22.60 -29.85
N GLU A 261 9.28 23.32 -30.15
CA GLU A 261 9.34 24.56 -30.95
C GLU A 261 9.93 25.73 -30.15
N GLN A 262 9.65 25.77 -28.84
CA GLN A 262 9.99 26.87 -27.94
C GLN A 262 11.40 26.75 -27.31
N CYS A 263 11.97 25.55 -27.25
CA CYS A 263 13.27 25.33 -26.60
C CYS A 263 14.49 25.69 -27.48
N SER A 264 15.59 26.09 -26.84
CA SER A 264 16.88 26.42 -27.49
C SER A 264 17.70 25.18 -27.89
N ASN A 265 17.65 24.10 -27.08
CA ASN A 265 18.33 22.82 -27.33
C ASN A 265 17.49 21.86 -28.21
N LYS A 266 17.11 22.35 -29.40
CA LYS A 266 16.15 21.70 -30.31
C LYS A 266 16.51 20.25 -30.65
N ASP A 267 17.76 19.98 -31.02
CA ASP A 267 18.13 18.67 -31.57
C ASP A 267 18.03 17.50 -30.59
N ARG A 268 18.30 17.72 -29.30
CA ARG A 268 18.27 16.64 -28.30
C ARG A 268 16.84 16.32 -27.88
N GLN A 269 16.05 17.35 -27.59
CA GLN A 269 14.65 17.21 -27.18
C GLN A 269 13.80 16.65 -28.32
N VAL A 270 13.98 17.15 -29.55
CA VAL A 270 13.27 16.64 -30.73
C VAL A 270 13.58 15.16 -30.98
N LYS A 271 14.85 14.73 -30.81
CA LYS A 271 15.21 13.30 -30.92
C LYS A 271 14.50 12.43 -29.88
N GLN A 272 14.27 12.96 -28.68
CA GLN A 272 13.63 12.23 -27.59
C GLN A 272 12.12 12.14 -27.79
N VAL A 273 11.47 13.25 -28.14
CA VAL A 273 10.04 13.27 -28.47
C VAL A 273 9.76 12.39 -29.69
N ALA A 274 10.62 12.41 -30.71
CA ALA A 274 10.48 11.52 -31.88
C ALA A 274 10.57 10.03 -31.51
N ARG A 275 11.52 9.63 -30.63
CA ARG A 275 11.62 8.24 -30.14
C ARG A 275 10.44 7.85 -29.26
N PHE A 276 9.97 8.77 -28.42
CA PHE A 276 8.80 8.59 -27.58
C PHE A 276 7.57 8.30 -28.44
N ILE A 277 7.25 9.16 -29.41
CA ILE A 277 6.12 8.97 -30.34
C ILE A 277 6.30 7.66 -31.13
N GLN A 278 7.49 7.39 -31.67
CA GLN A 278 7.77 6.14 -32.38
C GLN A 278 7.47 4.91 -31.50
N SER A 279 7.88 4.93 -30.24
CA SER A 279 7.64 3.81 -29.33
C SER A 279 6.16 3.62 -28.99
N LEU A 280 5.38 4.71 -28.85
CA LEU A 280 3.94 4.62 -28.62
C LEU A 280 3.20 3.99 -29.82
N LEU A 281 3.64 4.31 -31.05
CA LEU A 281 3.11 3.72 -32.28
C LEU A 281 3.47 2.25 -32.42
N GLU A 282 4.73 1.88 -32.18
CA GLU A 282 5.20 0.50 -32.25
C GLU A 282 4.52 -0.41 -31.22
N LYS A 283 4.17 0.13 -30.06
CA LYS A 283 3.42 -0.58 -29.01
C LYS A 283 1.90 -0.57 -29.23
N GLY A 284 1.40 0.12 -30.26
CA GLY A 284 -0.02 0.18 -30.59
C GLY A 284 -0.87 0.97 -29.59
N LEU A 285 -0.25 1.81 -28.76
CA LEU A 285 -0.95 2.69 -27.81
C LEU A 285 -1.64 3.86 -28.53
N ILE A 286 -1.11 4.21 -29.70
CA ILE A 286 -1.61 5.28 -30.56
C ILE A 286 -1.75 4.74 -31.97
N GLN A 287 -2.85 5.10 -32.63
CA GLN A 287 -3.03 4.84 -34.05
C GLN A 287 -2.55 6.05 -34.86
N MET A 288 -1.77 5.81 -35.91
CA MET A 288 -1.32 6.91 -36.79
C MET A 288 -2.46 7.67 -37.44
N LYS A 289 -3.61 7.05 -37.64
CA LYS A 289 -4.81 7.68 -38.23
C LYS A 289 -5.23 8.94 -37.49
N ASP A 290 -5.17 8.91 -36.16
CA ASP A 290 -5.69 9.99 -35.33
C ASP A 290 -4.66 11.13 -35.15
N TYR A 291 -3.36 10.82 -35.31
CA TYR A 291 -2.26 11.76 -35.07
C TYR A 291 -1.46 12.13 -36.33
N TYR A 292 -1.91 11.70 -37.51
CA TYR A 292 -1.16 11.86 -38.76
C TYR A 292 -0.76 13.30 -39.04
N ILE A 293 -1.69 14.25 -38.91
CA ILE A 293 -1.46 15.67 -39.23
C ILE A 293 -0.42 16.29 -38.30
N GLU A 294 -0.53 16.02 -36.99
CA GLU A 294 0.39 16.54 -35.98
C GLU A 294 1.80 15.95 -36.14
N ILE A 295 1.90 14.62 -36.32
CA ILE A 295 3.18 13.92 -36.52
C ILE A 295 3.83 14.34 -37.83
N GLN A 296 3.06 14.50 -38.92
CA GLN A 296 3.57 14.96 -40.20
C GLN A 296 4.10 16.40 -40.10
N SER A 297 3.33 17.31 -39.50
CA SER A 297 3.74 18.71 -39.28
C SER A 297 5.03 18.80 -38.45
N PHE A 298 5.10 18.02 -37.36
CA PHE A 298 6.30 17.90 -36.54
C PHE A 298 7.50 17.36 -37.34
N CYS A 299 7.30 16.29 -38.12
CA CYS A 299 8.37 15.69 -38.91
C CYS A 299 8.90 16.63 -40.00
N LEU A 300 8.02 17.41 -40.64
CA LEU A 300 8.40 18.41 -41.64
C LEU A 300 9.19 19.56 -41.01
N SER A 301 8.78 20.01 -39.82
CA SER A 301 9.45 21.08 -39.07
C SER A 301 10.89 20.71 -38.68
N PHE A 302 11.17 19.42 -38.47
CA PHE A 302 12.48 18.92 -38.01
C PHE A 302 13.13 17.90 -38.96
N ILE A 303 12.79 17.93 -40.26
CA ILE A 303 13.20 16.95 -41.27
C ILE A 303 14.73 16.76 -41.40
N LYS A 304 15.51 17.76 -40.97
CA LYS A 304 16.98 17.71 -40.99
C LYS A 304 17.57 16.70 -40.00
N LEU A 305 16.79 16.22 -39.03
CA LEU A 305 17.26 15.29 -38.01
C LEU A 305 16.98 13.83 -38.39
N LYS A 306 18.05 13.04 -38.50
CA LYS A 306 17.98 11.62 -38.87
C LYS A 306 17.05 10.78 -37.97
N ALA A 307 16.86 11.16 -36.70
CA ALA A 307 15.92 10.48 -35.80
C ALA A 307 14.45 10.65 -36.21
N VAL A 308 14.11 11.79 -36.82
CA VAL A 308 12.76 12.12 -37.30
C VAL A 308 12.47 11.40 -38.61
N ALA A 309 13.50 11.04 -39.39
CA ALA A 309 13.36 10.33 -40.66
C ALA A 309 12.69 8.95 -40.50
N ASN A 310 12.93 8.24 -39.40
CA ASN A 310 12.29 6.97 -39.12
C ASN A 310 10.78 7.14 -38.86
N LEU A 311 10.42 8.12 -38.04
CA LEU A 311 9.03 8.47 -37.73
C LEU A 311 8.28 8.95 -38.98
N PHE A 312 8.93 9.81 -39.79
CA PHE A 312 8.38 10.28 -41.06
C PHE A 312 8.15 9.14 -42.06
N ARG A 313 9.07 8.17 -42.13
CA ARG A 313 8.91 6.99 -42.98
C ARG A 313 7.74 6.12 -42.53
N LEU A 314 7.58 5.89 -41.22
CA LEU A 314 6.43 5.19 -40.66
C LEU A 314 5.11 5.90 -41.00
N ALA A 315 5.07 7.23 -40.82
CA ALA A 315 3.92 8.05 -41.20
C ALA A 315 3.58 7.97 -42.69
N SER A 316 4.60 8.00 -43.54
CA SER A 316 4.44 7.93 -44.99
C SER A 316 3.98 6.54 -45.46
N GLN A 317 4.47 5.47 -44.84
CA GLN A 317 4.10 4.09 -45.16
C GLN A 317 2.63 3.79 -44.80
N GLU A 318 2.17 4.24 -43.63
CA GLU A 318 0.78 4.09 -43.23
C GLU A 318 -0.18 4.91 -44.11
N ALA A 319 0.22 6.13 -44.52
CA ALA A 319 -0.56 6.92 -45.46
C ALA A 319 -0.75 6.23 -46.82
N GLN A 320 0.29 5.55 -47.32
CA GLN A 320 0.23 4.78 -48.56
C GLN A 320 -0.65 3.53 -48.43
N GLN A 321 -0.62 2.84 -47.29
CA GLN A 321 -1.48 1.68 -47.04
C GLN A 321 -2.96 2.04 -46.95
N GLN A 322 -3.29 3.21 -46.36
CA GLN A 322 -4.68 3.69 -46.29
C GLN A 322 -5.24 4.13 -47.65
N GLN A 323 -4.38 4.58 -48.58
CA GLN A 323 -4.79 4.89 -49.95
C GLN A 323 -5.00 3.65 -50.82
N GLN A 324 -4.38 2.51 -50.49
CA GLN A 324 -4.54 1.25 -51.21
C GLN A 324 -5.72 0.39 -50.72
N GLN A 325 -6.31 0.71 -49.56
CA GLN A 325 -7.49 0.03 -49.00
C GLN A 325 -8.83 0.73 -49.30
N LYS A 326 -8.81 1.82 -50.08
CA LYS A 326 -10.01 2.47 -50.64
C LYS A 326 -10.20 2.06 -52.10
#